data_AF-A0A8S3K830-F1
#
_entry.id   AF-A0A8S3K830-F1
#
_cell.length_a   1.000
_cell.length_b   1.000
_cell.length_c   1.000
_cell.angle_alpha   90.00
_cell.angle_beta   90.00
_cell.angle_gamma   90.00
#
_symmetry.space_group_name_H-M   'P 1'
#
loop_
_entity.id
_entity.type
_entity.pdbx_description
1 polymer ?
#
loop_
_entity_poly.entity_id
_entity_poly.type
_entity_poly.pdbx_seq_one_letter_code
_entity_poly.pdbx_strand_id
1 'polypeptide(L)'
;GHQWKEMIVNYLPQLKDFQFKIDLNLCRSIDDSTNEEKVDQYLSTYRTSFWIEHHQWFVRCHWSQWNEYLRISVYSLPYAFVYFPLFDNDHNYHTKSTCSPDIHHSYDSVRILGYEPWMFHDEALSHIQLTNIEKLSLQLPIDQ
;
A
#
# COMPACT_ATOMS: atom_id res chain seq x y z
N GLY A 1 -3.36 -8.65 -1.30
CA GLY A 1 -4.80 -8.74 -1.04
C GLY A 1 -5.23 -10.05 -0.40
N HIS A 2 -5.17 -11.17 -1.12
CA HIS A 2 -5.74 -12.45 -0.66
C HIS A 2 -5.24 -12.93 0.72
N GLN A 3 -3.93 -12.92 0.95
CA GLN A 3 -3.35 -13.32 2.24
C GLN A 3 -3.86 -12.45 3.40
N TRP A 4 -3.91 -11.12 3.22
CA TRP A 4 -4.48 -10.23 4.23
C TRP A 4 -5.94 -10.54 4.53
N LYS A 5 -6.76 -10.82 3.51
CA LYS A 5 -8.15 -11.23 3.70
C LYS A 5 -8.24 -12.49 4.57
N GLU A 6 -7.47 -13.52 4.25
CA GLU A 6 -7.46 -14.77 5.03
C GLU A 6 -7.02 -14.53 6.47
N MET A 7 -5.98 -13.71 6.68
CA MET A 7 -5.52 -13.36 8.02
C MET A 7 -6.58 -12.63 8.83
N ILE A 8 -7.25 -11.65 8.24
CA ILE A 8 -8.27 -10.85 8.92
C ILE A 8 -9.47 -11.71 9.28
N VAL A 9 -9.96 -12.52 8.34
CA VAL A 9 -11.13 -13.38 8.57
C VAL A 9 -10.85 -14.42 9.66
N ASN A 10 -9.66 -15.04 9.65
CA ASN A 10 -9.36 -16.15 10.56
C ASN A 10 -8.88 -15.69 11.95
N TYR A 11 -8.21 -14.55 12.04
CA TYR A 11 -7.52 -14.14 13.27
C TYR A 11 -7.96 -12.79 13.82
N LEU A 12 -8.55 -11.92 13.01
CA LEU A 12 -8.96 -10.58 13.41
C LEU A 12 -10.44 -10.31 13.07
N PRO A 13 -11.39 -11.17 13.49
CA PRO A 13 -12.80 -11.06 13.08
C PRO A 13 -13.51 -9.80 13.60
N GLN A 14 -12.92 -9.12 14.59
CA GLN A 14 -13.45 -7.88 15.18
C GLN A 14 -12.77 -6.62 14.63
N LEU A 15 -11.90 -6.75 13.64
CA LEU A 15 -11.16 -5.63 13.07
C LEU A 15 -12.13 -4.67 12.36
N LYS A 16 -12.19 -3.44 12.85
CA LYS A 16 -13.01 -2.36 12.27
C LYS A 16 -12.20 -1.51 11.30
N ASP A 17 -10.96 -1.22 11.69
CA ASP A 17 -10.04 -0.39 10.92
C ASP A 17 -8.79 -1.17 10.54
N PHE A 18 -8.56 -1.32 9.23
CA PHE A 18 -7.35 -1.91 8.68
C PHE A 18 -6.56 -0.87 7.90
N GLN A 19 -5.37 -0.53 8.40
CA GLN A 19 -4.51 0.49 7.83
C GLN A 19 -3.11 -0.07 7.55
N PHE A 20 -2.63 0.10 6.33
CA PHE A 20 -1.30 -0.39 5.94
C PHE A 20 -0.64 0.50 4.89
N LYS A 21 0.70 0.51 4.92
CA LYS A 21 1.56 1.01 3.85
C LYS A 21 2.66 -0.02 3.60
N ILE A 22 2.85 -0.37 2.33
CA ILE A 22 3.90 -1.26 1.86
C ILE A 22 4.64 -0.53 0.75
N ASP A 23 5.96 -0.46 0.87
CA ASP A 23 6.85 0.07 -0.16
C ASP A 23 7.61 -1.11 -0.79
N LEU A 24 7.62 -1.17 -2.11
CA LEU A 24 8.24 -2.22 -2.92
C LEU A 24 9.21 -1.58 -3.90
N ASN A 25 10.41 -2.16 -4.02
CA ASN A 25 11.35 -1.85 -5.08
C ASN A 25 11.52 -3.07 -5.96
N LEU A 26 10.99 -3.02 -7.18
CA LEU A 26 11.12 -4.11 -8.13
C LEU A 26 12.22 -3.76 -9.13
N CYS A 27 13.22 -4.62 -9.25
CA CYS A 27 14.10 -4.60 -10.42
C CYS A 27 13.25 -4.78 -11.68
N ARG A 28 13.58 -4.07 -12.75
CA ARG A 28 12.96 -4.24 -14.06
C ARG A 28 13.19 -5.68 -14.51
N SER A 29 12.16 -6.51 -14.38
CA SER A 29 12.19 -7.85 -14.96
C SER A 29 12.27 -7.73 -16.49
N ILE A 30 12.87 -8.75 -17.10
CA ILE A 30 12.98 -8.91 -18.56
C ILE A 30 11.62 -9.29 -19.17
N ASP A 31 10.58 -9.49 -18.35
CA ASP A 31 9.26 -9.79 -18.87
C ASP A 31 8.68 -8.61 -19.67
N ASP A 32 7.86 -8.94 -20.65
CA ASP A 32 7.23 -7.97 -21.56
C ASP A 32 6.11 -7.16 -20.89
N SER A 33 5.83 -7.38 -19.59
CA SER A 33 4.71 -6.72 -18.93
C SER A 33 5.04 -5.29 -18.54
N THR A 34 4.12 -4.38 -18.86
CA THR A 34 4.25 -2.97 -18.54
C THR A 34 4.17 -2.74 -17.04
N ASN A 35 4.76 -1.65 -16.54
CA ASN A 35 4.63 -1.27 -15.13
C ASN A 35 3.16 -1.12 -14.71
N GLU A 36 2.32 -0.67 -15.63
CA GLU A 36 0.89 -0.51 -15.42
C GLU A 36 0.16 -1.85 -15.20
N GLU A 37 0.49 -2.86 -16.01
CA GLU A 37 -0.05 -4.22 -15.84
C GLU A 37 0.40 -4.85 -14.52
N LYS A 38 1.67 -4.67 -14.13
CA LYS A 38 2.18 -5.14 -12.84
C LYS A 38 1.39 -4.53 -11.69
N VAL A 39 1.17 -3.22 -11.74
CA VAL A 39 0.37 -2.51 -10.74
C VAL A 39 -1.08 -2.98 -10.73
N ASP A 40 -1.68 -3.20 -11.89
CA ASP A 40 -3.05 -3.72 -11.98
C ASP A 40 -3.17 -5.13 -11.39
N GLN A 41 -2.17 -5.99 -11.59
CA GLN A 41 -2.13 -7.30 -10.95
C GLN A 41 -2.12 -7.16 -9.42
N TYR A 42 -1.28 -6.31 -8.84
CA TYR A 42 -1.27 -6.08 -7.39
C TYR A 42 -2.61 -5.55 -6.87
N LEU A 43 -3.13 -4.50 -7.51
CA LEU A 43 -4.39 -3.86 -7.11
C LEU A 43 -5.60 -4.78 -7.29
N SER A 44 -5.60 -5.66 -8.29
CA SER A 44 -6.71 -6.60 -8.53
C SER A 44 -7.01 -7.46 -7.30
N THR A 45 -5.99 -7.81 -6.51
CA THR A 45 -6.16 -8.62 -5.29
C THR A 45 -6.93 -7.89 -4.17
N TYR A 46 -7.11 -6.58 -4.30
CA TYR A 46 -7.87 -5.72 -3.39
C TYR A 46 -9.22 -5.28 -3.98
N ARG A 47 -9.56 -5.67 -5.22
CA ARG A 47 -10.85 -5.32 -5.87
C ARG A 47 -11.98 -6.33 -5.60
N THR A 48 -11.97 -6.97 -4.44
CA THR A 48 -13.03 -7.93 -4.07
C THR A 48 -14.10 -7.26 -3.20
N SER A 49 -15.30 -7.82 -3.16
CA SER A 49 -16.41 -7.33 -2.32
C SER A 49 -16.04 -7.25 -0.84
N PHE A 50 -15.16 -8.14 -0.36
CA PHE A 50 -14.60 -8.04 0.99
C PHE A 50 -13.98 -6.67 1.25
N TRP A 51 -13.10 -6.20 0.36
CA TRP A 51 -12.41 -4.92 0.54
C TRP A 51 -13.33 -3.73 0.28
N ILE A 52 -14.09 -3.75 -0.82
CA ILE A 52 -14.83 -2.59 -1.33
C ILE A 52 -16.19 -2.45 -0.65
N GLU A 53 -16.98 -3.51 -0.61
CA GLU A 53 -18.39 -3.44 -0.21
C GLU A 53 -18.57 -3.67 1.29
N HIS A 54 -17.93 -4.70 1.84
CA HIS A 54 -18.12 -5.08 3.25
C HIS A 54 -17.35 -4.17 4.20
N HIS A 55 -16.10 -3.84 3.86
CA HIS A 55 -15.22 -3.11 4.75
C HIS A 55 -14.93 -1.66 4.32
N GLN A 56 -15.16 -1.32 3.05
CA GLN A 56 -14.80 -0.02 2.48
C GLN A 56 -13.31 0.35 2.72
N TRP A 57 -12.45 -0.66 2.83
CA TRP A 57 -11.01 -0.51 2.95
C TRP A 57 -10.42 -0.38 1.54
N PHE A 58 -10.46 0.84 1.02
CA PHE A 58 -9.92 1.13 -0.30
C PHE A 58 -8.39 1.12 -0.28
N VAL A 59 -7.79 0.79 -1.41
CA VAL A 59 -6.34 0.67 -1.56
C VAL A 59 -5.91 1.51 -2.73
N ARG A 60 -4.87 2.30 -2.53
CA ARG A 60 -4.22 3.11 -3.55
C ARG A 60 -2.79 2.62 -3.76
N CYS A 61 -2.37 2.69 -5.01
CA CYS A 61 -1.04 2.37 -5.45
C CYS A 61 -0.44 3.61 -6.11
N HIS A 62 0.73 4.03 -5.64
CA HIS A 62 1.58 5.02 -6.29
C HIS A 62 2.80 4.30 -6.84
N TRP A 63 3.22 4.65 -8.05
CA TRP A 63 4.46 4.11 -8.58
C TRP A 63 5.19 5.13 -9.44
N SER A 64 6.51 5.00 -9.48
CA SER A 64 7.37 5.69 -10.44
C SER A 64 8.47 4.77 -10.90
N GLN A 65 8.99 5.06 -12.09
CA GLN A 65 10.15 4.37 -12.63
C GLN A 65 11.37 5.28 -12.51
N TRP A 66 12.40 4.78 -11.84
CA TRP A 66 13.69 5.44 -11.75
C TRP A 66 14.81 4.49 -12.16
N ASN A 67 15.49 4.80 -13.27
CA ASN A 67 16.46 3.91 -13.92
C ASN A 67 15.85 2.52 -14.21
N GLU A 68 16.46 1.47 -13.66
CA GLU A 68 16.06 0.07 -13.79
C GLU A 68 15.12 -0.38 -12.66
N TYR A 69 14.68 0.51 -11.79
CA TYR A 69 13.84 0.18 -10.65
C TYR A 69 12.44 0.76 -10.81
N LEU A 70 11.44 -0.09 -10.63
CA LEU A 70 10.05 0.30 -10.44
C LEU A 70 9.78 0.38 -8.95
N ARG A 71 9.50 1.59 -8.45
CA ARG A 71 9.09 1.79 -7.06
C ARG A 71 7.59 1.81 -6.96
N ILE A 72 7.05 1.07 -6.02
CA ILE A 72 5.61 0.96 -5.81
C ILE A 72 5.33 1.17 -4.32
N SER A 73 4.45 2.11 -4.00
CA SER A 73 3.85 2.26 -2.67
C SER A 73 2.38 1.86 -2.73
N VAL A 74 2.01 0.82 -1.98
CA VAL A 74 0.62 0.35 -1.85
C VAL A 74 0.13 0.63 -0.43
N TYR A 75 -1.03 1.29 -0.29
CA TYR A 75 -1.53 1.68 1.03
C TYR A 75 -3.05 1.79 1.07
N SER A 76 -3.62 1.64 2.26
CA SER A 76 -5.05 1.77 2.55
C SER A 76 -5.50 3.24 2.64
N LEU A 77 -6.77 3.50 2.33
CA LEU A 77 -7.44 4.79 2.50
C LEU A 77 -8.59 4.70 3.54
N PRO A 78 -8.98 5.83 4.19
CA PRO A 78 -8.33 7.14 4.12
C PRO A 78 -6.95 7.12 4.80
N TYR A 79 -6.11 8.10 4.43
CA TYR A 79 -4.75 8.16 4.92
C TYR A 79 -4.73 8.38 6.44
N ALA A 80 -4.07 7.50 7.17
CA ALA A 80 -4.06 7.54 8.64
C ALA A 80 -2.67 7.59 9.26
N PHE A 81 -1.61 7.64 8.44
CA PHE A 81 -0.27 7.79 8.96
C PHE A 81 0.00 9.26 9.25
N VAL A 82 0.75 9.52 10.32
CA VAL A 82 1.12 10.89 10.70
C VAL A 82 2.14 11.49 9.72
N TYR A 83 2.91 10.61 9.07
CA TYR A 83 3.98 10.92 8.14
C TYR A 83 3.85 10.09 6.86
N PHE A 84 3.77 10.74 5.70
CA PHE A 84 3.92 10.07 4.40
C PHE A 84 5.16 10.59 3.70
N PRO A 85 6.22 9.79 3.57
CA PRO A 85 7.26 10.10 2.61
C PRO A 85 6.67 9.81 1.23
N LEU A 86 6.33 10.86 0.49
CA LEU A 86 6.29 10.75 -0.96
C LEU A 86 7.74 10.74 -1.41
N PHE A 87 8.07 9.85 -2.34
CA PHE A 87 9.31 9.99 -3.07
C PHE A 87 9.23 11.35 -3.76
N ASP A 88 10.01 12.33 -3.33
CA ASP A 88 10.15 13.58 -4.09
C ASP A 88 11.21 13.35 -5.15
N ASN A 89 11.06 14.06 -6.25
CA ASN A 89 12.02 14.27 -7.34
C ASN A 89 11.74 13.57 -8.68
N ASP A 90 10.68 12.77 -8.85
CA ASP A 90 10.33 12.25 -10.18
C ASP A 90 9.01 12.84 -10.71
N HIS A 91 9.04 13.64 -11.78
CA HIS A 91 7.81 14.17 -12.40
C HIS A 91 6.90 13.10 -13.04
N ASN A 92 7.25 11.82 -12.89
CA ASN A 92 6.61 10.67 -13.51
C ASN A 92 5.96 9.73 -12.47
N TYR A 93 5.24 10.27 -11.48
CA TYR A 93 4.41 9.46 -10.59
C TYR A 93 3.07 9.13 -11.26
N HIS A 94 2.69 7.88 -11.15
CA HIS A 94 1.39 7.37 -11.57
C HIS A 94 0.62 6.87 -10.35
N THR A 95 -0.71 6.91 -10.43
CA THR A 95 -1.60 6.49 -9.35
C THR A 95 -2.77 5.67 -9.88
N LYS A 96 -3.16 4.64 -9.13
CA LYS A 96 -4.36 3.83 -9.34
C LYS A 96 -4.96 3.48 -8.00
N SER A 97 -6.29 3.35 -7.96
CA SER A 97 -7.03 3.06 -6.74
C SER A 97 -8.07 1.98 -6.97
N THR A 98 -8.51 1.34 -5.90
CA THR A 98 -9.73 0.52 -5.89
C THR A 98 -11.00 1.36 -5.70
N CYS A 99 -10.87 2.64 -5.37
CA CYS A 99 -11.99 3.60 -5.33
C CYS A 99 -12.07 4.46 -6.61
N SER A 100 -13.25 5.02 -6.89
CA SER A 100 -13.48 5.92 -8.03
C SER A 100 -12.51 7.11 -8.01
N PRO A 101 -12.00 7.57 -9.18
CA PRO A 101 -11.10 8.71 -9.28
C PRO A 101 -11.68 10.03 -8.71
N ASP A 102 -13.01 10.17 -8.66
CA ASP A 102 -13.67 11.37 -8.11
C ASP A 102 -13.55 11.51 -6.59
N ILE A 103 -13.10 10.45 -5.90
CA ILE A 103 -12.83 10.54 -4.47
C ILE A 103 -11.39 11.02 -4.30
N HIS A 104 -11.21 12.34 -4.47
CA HIS A 104 -10.08 13.09 -3.95
C HIS A 104 -10.07 12.98 -2.42
N HIS A 105 -9.67 11.81 -1.90
CA HIS A 105 -9.07 11.72 -0.58
C HIS A 105 -7.69 12.38 -0.68
N SER A 106 -7.78 13.70 -0.67
CA SER A 106 -6.71 14.65 -0.46
C SER A 106 -5.89 14.22 0.75
N TYR A 107 -4.63 14.65 0.75
CA TYR A 107 -3.76 14.55 1.90
C TYR A 107 -4.25 15.37 3.11
N ASP A 108 -5.51 15.83 3.14
CA ASP A 108 -6.09 16.65 4.21
C ASP A 108 -6.09 15.92 5.56
N SER A 109 -6.03 14.58 5.55
CA SER A 109 -5.87 13.76 6.75
C SER A 109 -4.40 13.57 7.19
N VAL A 110 -3.44 13.94 6.34
CA VAL A 110 -2.00 13.81 6.60
C VAL A 110 -1.54 15.04 7.36
N ARG A 111 -1.15 14.87 8.63
CA ARG A 111 -0.69 16.00 9.46
C ARG A 111 0.70 16.51 9.05
N ILE A 112 1.56 15.65 8.49
CA ILE A 112 2.90 16.00 8.01
C ILE A 112 3.20 15.24 6.70
N LEU A 113 3.24 15.97 5.58
CA LEU A 113 3.77 15.46 4.31
C LEU A 113 5.28 15.72 4.30
N GLY A 114 6.08 14.67 4.21
CA GLY A 114 7.53 14.76 4.17
C GLY A 114 8.09 14.22 2.86
N TYR A 115 9.27 14.69 2.52
CA TYR A 115 10.02 14.25 1.36
C TYR A 115 11.35 13.70 1.88
N GLU A 116 11.47 12.38 2.02
CA GLU A 116 12.71 11.78 2.52
C GLU A 116 13.69 11.48 1.37
N PRO A 117 14.94 11.92 1.48
CA PRO A 117 16.03 11.34 0.73
C PRO A 117 16.31 9.94 1.31
N TRP A 118 16.40 8.97 0.42
CA TRP A 118 16.73 7.58 0.70
C TRP A 118 17.81 7.39 1.76
N MET A 119 17.49 6.75 2.89
CA MET A 119 18.43 5.99 3.68
C MET A 119 17.72 5.16 4.77
N PHE A 120 17.90 3.83 4.69
CA PHE A 120 17.58 2.77 5.67
C PHE A 120 16.07 2.39 5.78
N HIS A 121 15.66 1.13 5.89
CA HIS A 121 16.23 0.00 6.63
C HIS A 121 15.92 -1.37 6.01
N ASP A 122 16.92 -2.24 6.10
CA ASP A 122 16.88 -3.70 5.97
C ASP A 122 16.48 -4.27 7.35
N GLU A 123 15.25 -4.79 7.51
CA GLU A 123 14.86 -5.59 8.68
C GLU A 123 13.75 -6.60 8.34
N ALA A 124 14.09 -7.88 8.45
CA ALA A 124 13.15 -9.00 8.44
C ALA A 124 12.30 -9.00 9.72
N LEU A 125 10.97 -8.95 9.58
CA LEU A 125 10.07 -9.05 10.74
C LEU A 125 9.48 -10.46 10.92
N SER A 126 9.63 -10.90 12.17
CA SER A 126 9.25 -12.19 12.72
C SER A 126 7.74 -12.32 12.95
N HIS A 127 7.31 -13.56 13.20
CA HIS A 127 5.92 -13.95 13.53
C HIS A 127 5.29 -13.07 14.61
N ILE A 128 4.22 -12.34 14.24
CA ILE A 128 3.37 -11.58 15.17
C ILE A 128 2.03 -12.31 15.31
N GLN A 129 1.63 -12.63 16.54
CA GLN A 129 0.29 -13.11 16.87
C GLN A 129 -0.49 -12.01 17.58
N LEU A 130 -1.66 -11.68 17.05
CA LEU A 130 -2.53 -10.61 17.53
C LEU A 130 -3.93 -11.15 17.75
N THR A 131 -4.55 -10.85 18.90
CA THR A 131 -5.94 -11.20 19.20
C THR A 131 -6.68 -9.98 19.78
N ASN A 132 -7.98 -9.86 19.48
CA ASN A 132 -8.86 -8.79 19.96
C ASN A 132 -8.43 -7.35 19.59
N ILE A 133 -7.97 -7.15 18.36
CA ILE A 133 -7.58 -5.82 17.87
C ILE A 133 -8.73 -5.18 17.10
N GLU A 134 -9.14 -3.98 17.54
CA GLU A 134 -10.13 -3.16 16.81
C GLU A 134 -9.50 -2.34 15.67
N LYS A 135 -8.23 -1.94 15.84
CA LYS A 135 -7.47 -1.15 14.87
C LYS A 135 -6.03 -1.66 14.71
N LEU A 136 -5.65 -1.99 13.49
CA LEU A 136 -4.29 -2.42 13.13
C LEU A 136 -3.66 -1.42 12.15
N SER A 137 -2.47 -0.93 12.49
CA SER A 137 -1.65 -0.05 11.62
C SER A 137 -0.27 -0.67 11.46
N LEU A 138 0.12 -0.93 10.21
CA LEU A 138 1.40 -1.56 9.89
C LEU A 138 2.15 -0.76 8.81
N GLN A 139 3.45 -0.61 9.02
CA GLN A 139 4.42 -0.11 8.05
C GLN A 139 5.55 -1.13 7.99
N LEU A 140 5.72 -1.78 6.84
CA LEU A 140 6.69 -2.87 6.66
C LEU A 140 7.63 -2.52 5.51
N PRO A 141 8.96 -2.54 5.70
CA PRO A 141 9.89 -2.71 4.58
C PRO A 141 9.74 -4.14 4.06
N ILE A 142 9.73 -4.32 2.74
CA ILE A 142 9.85 -5.65 2.13
C ILE A 142 11.10 -5.63 1.27
N ASP A 143 12.18 -6.20 1.80
CA ASP A 143 13.35 -6.54 1.01
C ASP A 143 13.03 -7.79 0.16
N GLN A 144 13.45 -7.75 -1.11
CA GLN A 144 13.54 -8.92 -2.00
C GLN A 144 15.00 -9.25 -2.25
#